data_AF-A0A536AQQ7-F1
#
_entry.id   AF-A0A536AQQ7-F1
#
_cell.length_a   1.000
_cell.length_b   1.000
_cell.length_c   1.000
_cell.angle_alpha   90.00
_cell.angle_beta   90.00
_cell.angle_gamma   90.00
#
_symmetry.space_group_name_H-M   'P 1'
#
loop_
_entity.id
_entity.type
_entity.pdbx_description
1 polymer ?
#
loop_
_entity_poly.entity_id
_entity_poly.type
_entity_poly.pdbx_seq_one_letter_code
_entity_poly.pdbx_strand_id
1 'polypeptide(L)' 'MVDAEADPPSEAAMLALRLDSGLDLERYAARFGATAATRVRSALREVEPAHLVRVEGRYARLTARGRLLASEVFVRLLP' A
#
# COMPACT_ATOMS: atom_id res chain seq x y z
N MET A 1 21.63 -13.99 9.76
CA MET A 1 20.75 -14.28 8.62
C MET A 1 19.71 -13.17 8.61
N VAL A 2 19.70 -12.33 7.59
CA VAL A 2 18.57 -11.42 7.35
C VAL A 2 17.41 -12.28 6.88
N ASP A 3 16.20 -12.08 7.41
CA ASP A 3 15.01 -12.85 7.06
C ASP A 3 14.86 -12.95 5.54
N ALA A 4 15.07 -14.14 4.99
CA ALA A 4 14.87 -14.44 3.57
C ALA A 4 13.37 -14.48 3.18
N GLU A 5 12.50 -14.25 4.16
CA GLU A 5 11.04 -14.35 4.07
C GLU A 5 10.34 -12.98 4.06
N ALA A 6 11.09 -11.89 4.28
CA ALA A 6 10.54 -10.54 4.19
C ALA A 6 10.29 -10.17 2.72
N ASP A 7 9.13 -9.56 2.43
CA ASP A 7 8.86 -8.88 1.15
C ASP A 7 8.94 -7.35 1.36
N PRO A 8 10.14 -6.74 1.21
CA PRO A 8 10.35 -5.31 1.50
C PRO A 8 9.38 -4.36 0.77
N PRO A 9 8.98 -4.60 -0.49
CA PRO A 9 7.93 -3.83 -1.14
C PRO A 9 6.62 -3.81 -0.33
N SER A 10 6.09 -4.97 0.05
CA SER A 10 4.85 -5.07 0.83
C SER A 10 4.95 -4.34 2.15
N GLU A 11 6.05 -4.56 2.88
CA GLU A 11 6.29 -3.92 4.17
C GLU A 11 6.35 -2.40 4.04
N ALA A 12 7.08 -1.88 3.05
CA ALA A 12 7.18 -0.45 2.82
C ALA A 12 5.83 0.18 2.47
N ALA A 13 4.99 -0.49 1.67
CA ALA A 13 3.64 -0.02 1.38
C ALA A 13 2.76 0.00 2.63
N MET A 14 2.79 -1.06 3.45
CA MET A 14 2.04 -1.18 4.70
C MET A 14 2.45 -0.12 5.73
N LEU A 15 3.74 0.18 5.85
CA LEU A 15 4.25 1.21 6.75
C LEU A 15 3.87 2.61 6.26
N ALA A 16 4.03 2.90 4.97
CA ALA A 16 3.69 4.20 4.40
C ALA A 16 2.18 4.51 4.53
N LEU A 17 1.30 3.52 4.34
CA LEU A 17 -0.14 3.69 4.50
C LEU A 17 -0.59 3.96 5.95
N ARG A 18 0.22 3.57 6.94
CA ARG A 18 -0.02 3.89 8.36
C ARG A 18 0.30 5.36 8.69
N LEU A 19 1.24 5.96 7.96
CA LEU A 19 1.58 7.37 8.13
C LEU A 19 0.45 8.28 7.66
N ASP A 20 0.30 9.45 8.29
CA ASP A 20 -0.66 10.47 7.83
C ASP A 20 -0.31 11.02 6.45
N SER A 21 0.97 11.00 6.08
CA SER A 21 1.43 11.36 4.74
C SER A 21 0.89 10.41 3.66
N GLY A 22 0.65 9.15 4.00
CA GLY A 22 0.28 8.08 3.07
C GLY A 22 1.45 7.57 2.23
N LEU A 23 1.09 6.74 1.25
CA LEU A 23 1.98 6.15 0.26
C LEU A 23 2.10 7.04 -0.97
N ASP A 24 3.32 7.47 -1.28
CA ASP A 24 3.67 8.10 -2.56
C ASP A 24 3.96 7.02 -3.62
N LEU A 25 3.04 6.85 -4.57
CA LEU A 25 3.08 5.77 -5.55
C LEU A 25 4.18 5.95 -6.61
N GLU A 26 4.63 7.18 -6.88
CA GLU A 26 5.74 7.45 -7.81
C GLU A 26 7.07 7.16 -7.13
N ARG A 27 7.26 7.66 -5.91
CA ARG A 27 8.47 7.37 -5.13
C ARG A 27 8.59 5.88 -4.83
N TYR A 28 7.47 5.21 -4.56
CA TYR A 28 7.44 3.77 -4.35
C TYR A 28 7.85 3.00 -5.62
N ALA A 29 7.31 3.39 -6.79
CA ALA A 29 7.70 2.78 -8.07
C ALA A 29 9.18 3.00 -8.40
N ALA A 30 9.72 4.19 -8.13
CA ALA A 30 11.14 4.47 -8.32
C ALA A 30 12.05 3.60 -7.42
N ARG A 31 11.56 3.23 -6.23
CA ARG A 31 12.32 2.42 -5.26
C ARG A 31 12.23 0.92 -5.51
N PHE A 32 11.04 0.40 -5.82
CA PHE A 32 10.77 -1.04 -5.88
C PHE A 32 10.43 -1.56 -7.28
N GLY A 33 10.39 -0.69 -8.28
CA GLY A 33 10.13 -1.04 -9.68
C GLY A 33 8.64 -1.14 -10.04
N ALA A 34 8.39 -1.25 -11.34
CA ALA A 34 7.05 -1.23 -11.92
C ALA A 34 6.18 -2.41 -11.49
N THR A 35 6.74 -3.62 -11.38
CA THR A 35 5.98 -4.83 -10.99
C THR A 35 5.38 -4.68 -9.59
N ALA A 36 6.19 -4.27 -8.60
CA ALA A 36 5.72 -4.02 -7.25
C ALA A 36 4.70 -2.89 -7.19
N ALA A 37 4.94 -1.80 -7.94
CA ALA A 37 4.01 -0.67 -8.00
C ALA A 37 2.66 -1.06 -8.63
N THR A 38 2.65 -1.87 -9.68
CA THR A 38 1.43 -2.38 -10.31
C THR A 38 0.63 -3.24 -9.34
N ARG A 39 1.29 -4.16 -8.62
CA ARG A 39 0.65 -4.98 -7.59
C ARG A 39 -0.02 -4.14 -6.51
N VAL A 40 0.69 -3.14 -5.96
CA VAL A 40 0.11 -2.22 -4.98
C VAL A 40 -1.06 -1.44 -5.56
N ARG A 41 -0.94 -0.89 -6.78
CA ARG A 41 -2.05 -0.16 -7.42
C ARG A 41 -3.28 -1.03 -7.62
N SER A 42 -3.12 -2.30 -8.00
CA SER A 42 -4.22 -3.25 -8.11
C SER A 42 -4.89 -3.50 -6.76
N ALA A 43 -4.09 -3.80 -5.72
CA ALA A 43 -4.59 -4.01 -4.36
C ALA A 43 -5.37 -2.80 -3.81
N LEU A 44 -4.90 -1.57 -4.07
CA LEU A 44 -5.61 -0.36 -3.66
C LEU A 44 -6.93 -0.16 -4.41
N ARG A 45 -6.98 -0.49 -5.71
CA ARG A 45 -8.23 -0.45 -6.50
C ARG A 45 -9.27 -1.45 -6.02
N GLU A 46 -8.86 -2.61 -5.52
CA GLU A 46 -9.78 -3.63 -4.99
C GLU A 46 -10.53 -3.16 -3.74
N VAL A 47 -9.88 -2.33 -2.90
CA VAL A 47 -10.47 -1.83 -1.64
C VAL A 47 -11.07 -0.43 -1.75
N GLU A 48 -10.89 0.24 -2.89
CA GLU A 48 -11.46 1.56 -3.16
C GLU A 48 -13.01 1.57 -3.11
N PRO A 49 -13.74 0.59 -3.67
CA PRO A 49 -15.20 0.53 -3.55
C PRO A 49 -15.71 0.39 -2.11
N ALA A 50 -14.89 -0.17 -1.21
CA ALA A 50 -15.19 -0.28 0.22
C ALA A 50 -14.82 0.99 1.00
N HIS A 51 -14.35 2.04 0.32
CA HIS A 51 -13.91 3.32 0.89
C HIS A 51 -12.86 3.18 2.00
N LEU A 52 -11.99 2.16 1.92
CA LEU A 52 -10.90 1.95 2.87
C LEU A 52 -9.66 2.77 2.54
N VAL A 53 -9.45 3.04 1.25
CA VAL A 53 -8.34 3.86 0.75
C VAL A 53 -8.92 5.00 -0.08
N ARG A 54 -8.25 6.14 -0.03
CA ARG A 54 -8.42 7.20 -1.00
C ARG A 54 -7.13 7.39 -1.78
N VAL A 55 -7.24 7.47 -3.10
CA VAL A 55 -6.14 7.80 -4.00
C VAL A 55 -6.36 9.21 -4.55
N GLU A 56 -5.42 10.12 -4.26
CA GLU A 56 -5.44 11.52 -4.70
C GLU A 56 -4.17 11.78 -5.51
N GLY A 57 -4.29 11.75 -6.84
CA GLY A 57 -3.15 11.87 -7.75
C GLY A 57 -2.14 10.74 -7.54
N ARG A 58 -0.96 11.08 -7.03
CA ARG A 58 0.11 10.10 -6.75
C ARG A 58 0.11 9.56 -5.33
N TYR A 59 -0.76 10.05 -4.45
CA TYR A 59 -0.78 9.65 -3.05
C TYR A 59 -1.95 8.72 -2.75
N ALA A 60 -1.70 7.67 -1.98
CA ALA A 60 -2.72 6.79 -1.43
C ALA A 60 -2.72 6.88 0.11
N ARG A 61 -3.89 7.05 0.72
CA ARG A 61 -4.07 7.15 2.18
C ARG A 61 -5.21 6.27 2.64
N LEU A 62 -5.06 5.70 3.84
CA LEU A 62 -6.19 5.08 4.53
C LEU A 62 -7.21 6.16 4.90
N THR A 63 -8.49 5.87 4.68
CA THR A 63 -9.56 6.70 5.25
C THR A 63 -9.67 6.45 6.76
N ALA A 64 -10.49 7.22 7.47
CA ALA A 64 -10.78 6.94 8.88
C ALA A 64 -11.28 5.49 9.10
N ARG A 65 -12.18 5.01 8.22
CA ARG A 65 -12.65 3.62 8.21
C ARG A 65 -11.52 2.65 7.84
N GLY A 66 -10.72 2.99 6.84
CA GLY A 66 -9.56 2.20 6.43
C GLY A 66 -8.54 1.99 7.55
N ARG A 67 -8.34 2.97 8.44
CA ARG A 67 -7.46 2.82 9.60
C ARG A 67 -7.98 1.78 10.60
N LEU A 68 -9.30 1.68 10.77
CA LEU A 68 -9.93 0.64 11.61
C LEU A 68 -9.84 -0.75 10.98
N LEU A 69 -9.88 -0.84 9.64
CA LEU A 69 -9.86 -2.07 8.86
C LEU A 69 -8.54 -2.26 8.10
N ALA A 70 -7.43 -1.78 8.67
CA ALA A 70 -6.17 -1.69 7.93
C ALA A 70 -5.66 -3.07 7.47
N SER A 71 -5.93 -4.11 8.24
CA SER A 71 -5.61 -5.50 7.89
C SER A 71 -6.24 -5.95 6.57
N GLU A 72 -7.47 -5.51 6.26
CA GLU A 72 -8.13 -5.81 4.98
C GLU A 72 -7.40 -5.19 3.79
N VAL A 73 -6.79 -4.03 3.97
CA VAL A 73 -5.95 -3.41 2.95
C VAL A 73 -4.63 -4.16 2.83
N PHE A 74 -4.02 -4.53 3.95
CA PHE A 74 -2.68 -5.10 3.99
C PHE A 74 -2.59 -6.53 3.46
N VAL A 75 -3.61 -7.36 3.66
CA VAL A 75 -3.61 -8.74 3.12
C VAL A 75 -3.52 -8.75 1.59
N ARG A 76 -4.12 -7.76 0.92
CA ARG A 76 -4.06 -7.60 -0.54
C ARG A 76 -2.72 -7.03 -1.03
N LEU A 77 -1.93 -6.47 -0.11
CA LEU A 77 -0.58 -6.01 -0.38
C LEU A 77 0.45 -7.12 -0.18
N LEU A 78 0.09 -8.38 0.04
CA LEU A 78 1.05 -9.49 0.08
C LEU A 78 1.24 -10.10 -1.33
N PRO A 79 2.38 -10.76 -1.61
CA PRO A 79 2.59 -11.45 -2.88
C PRO A 79 1.62 -12.60 -3.12
#